data_AF-A0A371K2V3-F1
#
_entry.id   AF-A0A371K2V3-F1
#
_cell.length_a   1.000
_cell.length_b   1.000
_cell.length_c   1.000
_cell.angle_alpha   90.00
_cell.angle_beta   90.00
_cell.angle_gamma   90.00
#
_symmetry.space_group_name_H-M   'P 1'
#
loop_
_entity.id
_entity.type
_entity.pdbx_description
1 polymer ?
#
loop_
_entity_poly.entity_id
_entity_poly.type
_entity_poly.pdbx_seq_one_letter_code
_entity_poly.pdbx_strand_id
1 'polypeptide(L)'
;MEQSADAGYLIAQLMYASDSRAVLGSRADMLRSPEDTIRYRRKAIAYLERAANTGNVDALISLGKSYQSGIIAKEDLVKAYSYFYAAGMVNPNFTRNYIGRLERKLTREQMEQAKQRGVQIFNGCCK
;
A
#
# COMPACT_ATOMS: atom_id res chain seq x y z
N MET A 1 14.62 -13.19 -4.65
CA MET A 1 13.54 -12.41 -4.02
C MET A 1 12.22 -12.53 -4.77
N GLU A 2 12.15 -12.12 -6.04
CA GLU A 2 10.89 -12.15 -6.82
C GLU A 2 10.24 -13.54 -6.92
N GLN A 3 11.02 -14.59 -7.23
CA GLN A 3 10.51 -15.97 -7.27
C GLN A 3 9.84 -16.41 -5.96
N SER A 4 10.41 -16.03 -4.81
CA SER A 4 9.83 -16.33 -3.49
C SER A 4 8.55 -15.50 -3.25
N ALA A 5 8.51 -14.24 -3.68
CA ALA A 5 7.29 -13.43 -3.60
C ALA A 5 6.17 -14.00 -4.48
N ASP A 6 6.52 -14.46 -5.69
CA ASP A 6 5.61 -15.17 -6.61
C ASP A 6 5.10 -16.48 -6.02
N ALA A 7 5.94 -17.22 -5.29
CA ALA A 7 5.56 -18.44 -4.58
C ALA A 7 4.71 -18.20 -3.31
N GLY A 8 4.37 -16.95 -2.98
CA GLY A 8 3.46 -16.64 -1.88
C GLY A 8 4.12 -16.40 -0.53
N TYR A 9 5.45 -16.38 -0.45
CA TYR A 9 6.14 -16.13 0.83
C TYR A 9 5.93 -14.68 1.27
N LEU A 10 5.20 -14.49 2.38
CA LEU A 10 4.80 -13.17 2.90
C LEU A 10 5.99 -12.22 3.08
N ILE A 11 7.07 -12.68 3.71
CA ILE A 11 8.26 -11.85 3.93
C ILE A 11 8.85 -11.39 2.59
N ALA A 12 8.92 -12.28 1.60
CA ALA A 12 9.43 -11.93 0.28
C ALA A 12 8.51 -10.94 -0.45
N GLN A 13 7.19 -11.05 -0.30
CA GLN A 13 6.21 -10.10 -0.83
C GLN A 13 6.39 -8.70 -0.25
N LEU A 14 6.57 -8.60 1.07
CA LEU A 14 6.82 -7.33 1.75
C LEU A 14 8.15 -6.72 1.33
N MET A 15 9.23 -7.53 1.33
CA MET A 15 10.56 -7.08 0.92
C MET A 15 10.58 -6.58 -0.53
N TYR A 16 9.91 -7.31 -1.43
CA TYR A 16 9.79 -6.89 -2.83
C TYR A 16 9.15 -5.51 -2.96
N ALA A 17 8.08 -5.24 -2.20
CA ALA A 17 7.38 -3.97 -2.29
C ALA A 17 8.14 -2.81 -1.61
N SER A 18 8.93 -3.09 -0.57
CA SER A 18 9.64 -2.07 0.22
C SER A 18 11.02 -1.72 -0.33
N ASP A 19 11.69 -2.63 -1.05
CA ASP A 19 13.05 -2.44 -1.53
C ASP A 19 13.14 -2.47 -3.05
N SER A 20 12.76 -1.34 -3.66
CA SER A 20 12.86 -1.18 -5.11
C SER A 20 14.30 -1.24 -5.62
N ARG A 21 15.29 -0.94 -4.77
CA ARG A 21 16.71 -1.00 -5.16
C ARG A 21 17.18 -2.44 -5.31
N ALA A 22 16.73 -3.33 -4.43
CA ALA A 22 17.01 -4.76 -4.54
C ALA A 22 16.39 -5.41 -5.80
N VAL A 23 15.34 -4.81 -6.38
CA VAL A 23 14.71 -5.31 -7.61
C VAL A 23 15.22 -4.62 -8.87
N LEU A 24 15.26 -3.28 -8.88
CA LEU A 24 15.51 -2.47 -10.07
C LEU A 24 16.92 -1.88 -10.14
N GLY A 25 17.74 -2.04 -9.09
CA GLY A 25 19.07 -1.46 -9.02
C GLY A 25 19.06 0.02 -8.65
N SER A 26 20.01 0.78 -9.18
CA SER A 26 20.15 2.20 -8.86
C SER A 26 19.02 3.04 -9.48
N ARG A 27 18.92 4.31 -9.07
CA ARG A 27 17.99 5.24 -9.71
C ARG A 27 18.30 5.46 -11.20
N ALA A 28 19.57 5.38 -11.59
CA ALA A 28 19.96 5.50 -12.99
C ALA A 28 19.43 4.30 -13.80
N ASP A 29 19.46 3.09 -13.23
CA ASP A 29 18.95 1.88 -13.87
C ASP A 29 17.42 1.95 -14.03
N MET A 30 16.70 2.41 -12.99
CA MET A 30 15.25 2.63 -13.05
C MET A 30 14.84 3.60 -14.18
N LEU A 31 15.61 4.67 -14.39
CA LEU A 31 15.34 5.66 -15.44
C LEU A 31 15.62 5.12 -16.85
N ARG A 32 16.59 4.22 -16.98
CA ARG A 32 16.93 3.56 -18.26
C ARG A 32 15.93 2.48 -18.64
N SER A 33 15.21 1.92 -17.67
CA SER A 33 14.24 0.83 -17.86
C SER A 33 12.86 1.18 -17.30
N PRO A 34 12.11 2.11 -17.94
CA PRO A 34 10.80 2.52 -17.46
C PRO A 34 9.77 1.38 -17.47
N GLU A 35 9.86 0.43 -18.39
CA GLU A 35 8.98 -0.74 -18.47
C GLU A 35 9.16 -1.66 -17.26
N ASP A 36 10.40 -1.88 -16.82
CA ASP A 36 10.73 -2.66 -15.62
C ASP A 36 10.19 -1.97 -14.37
N THR A 37 10.30 -0.63 -14.31
CA THR A 37 9.74 0.17 -13.22
C THR A 37 8.22 0.07 -13.17
N ILE A 38 7.54 0.09 -14.32
CA ILE A 38 6.08 -0.12 -14.39
C ILE A 38 5.72 -1.54 -13.92
N ARG A 39 6.45 -2.57 -14.36
CA ARG A 39 6.23 -3.96 -13.94
C ARG A 39 6.41 -4.12 -12.43
N TYR A 40 7.49 -3.58 -11.88
CA TYR A 40 7.77 -3.58 -10.45
C TYR A 40 6.62 -2.97 -9.66
N ARG A 41 6.17 -1.76 -10.04
CA ARG A 41 5.07 -1.05 -9.37
C ARG A 41 3.80 -1.90 -9.30
N ARG A 42 3.44 -2.52 -10.43
CA ARG A 42 2.27 -3.42 -10.50
C ARG A 42 2.43 -4.64 -9.58
N LYS A 43 3.60 -5.30 -9.60
CA LYS A 43 3.86 -6.47 -8.73
C LYS A 43 3.88 -6.09 -7.26
N ALA A 44 4.53 -4.97 -6.90
CA ALA A 44 4.61 -4.48 -5.53
C ALA A 44 3.21 -4.25 -4.93
N ILE A 45 2.31 -3.59 -5.66
CA ILE A 45 0.92 -3.41 -5.19
C ILE A 45 0.22 -4.77 -5.04
N ALA A 46 0.32 -5.65 -6.03
CA ALA A 46 -0.33 -6.97 -5.95
C ALA A 46 0.18 -7.83 -4.78
N TYR A 47 1.47 -7.75 -4.46
CA TYR A 47 2.04 -8.44 -3.30
C TYR A 47 1.60 -7.81 -1.99
N LEU A 48 1.54 -6.48 -1.91
CA LEU A 48 1.00 -5.81 -0.74
C LEU A 48 -0.50 -6.12 -0.53
N GLU A 49 -1.30 -6.20 -1.59
CA GLU A 49 -2.71 -6.59 -1.51
C GLU A 49 -2.86 -8.03 -1.00
N ARG A 50 -2.05 -8.97 -1.50
CA ARG A 50 -2.03 -10.36 -0.99
C ARG A 50 -1.65 -10.41 0.48
N ALA A 51 -0.59 -9.70 0.88
CA ALA A 51 -0.17 -9.62 2.27
C ALA A 51 -1.24 -8.98 3.15
N ALA A 52 -1.89 -7.92 2.68
CA ALA A 52 -3.00 -7.29 3.40
C ALA A 52 -4.14 -8.28 3.62
N ASN A 53 -4.50 -9.08 2.61
CA ASN A 53 -5.57 -10.09 2.70
C ASN A 53 -5.29 -11.19 3.74
N THR A 54 -4.05 -11.38 4.20
CA THR A 54 -3.74 -12.29 5.32
C THR A 54 -3.85 -11.62 6.69
N GLY A 55 -4.43 -10.43 6.78
CA GLY A 55 -4.52 -9.64 8.00
C GLY A 55 -3.26 -8.85 8.35
N ASN A 56 -2.29 -8.76 7.44
CA ASN A 56 -1.04 -8.07 7.71
C ASN A 56 -1.25 -6.54 7.73
N VAL A 57 -1.16 -5.94 8.91
CA VAL A 57 -1.38 -4.51 9.12
C VAL A 57 -0.28 -3.65 8.46
N ASP A 58 0.97 -4.12 8.44
CA ASP A 58 2.07 -3.40 7.77
C ASP A 58 1.84 -3.28 6.27
N ALA A 59 1.24 -4.31 5.65
CA ALA A 59 0.86 -4.28 4.24
C ALA A 59 -0.25 -3.25 3.98
N LEU A 60 -1.27 -3.16 4.84
CA LEU A 60 -2.28 -2.10 4.77
C LEU A 60 -1.66 -0.70 4.87
N ILE A 61 -0.76 -0.49 5.82
CA ILE A 61 -0.06 0.80 5.98
C ILE A 61 0.79 1.11 4.73
N SER A 62 1.43 0.10 4.15
CA SER A 62 2.27 0.24 2.96
C SER A 62 1.45 0.55 1.70
N LEU A 63 0.26 -0.03 1.55
CA LEU A 63 -0.71 0.35 0.52
C LEU A 63 -1.17 1.80 0.71
N GLY A 64 -1.52 2.18 1.94
CA GLY A 64 -1.88 3.55 2.27
C GLY A 64 -0.79 4.55 1.87
N LYS A 65 0.46 4.27 2.22
CA LYS A 65 1.63 5.10 1.84
C LYS A 65 1.85 5.13 0.32
N SER A 66 1.66 4.00 -0.36
CA SER A 66 1.86 3.90 -1.81
C SER A 66 0.90 4.82 -2.57
N TYR A 67 -0.39 4.80 -2.21
CA TYR A 67 -1.39 5.70 -2.78
C TYR A 67 -1.27 7.14 -2.28
N GLN A 68 -0.74 7.37 -1.07
CA GLN A 68 -0.50 8.73 -0.56
C GLN A 68 0.65 9.44 -1.28
N SER A 69 1.72 8.71 -1.61
CA SER A 69 2.96 9.28 -2.16
C SER A 69 3.01 9.35 -3.68
N GLY A 70 2.20 8.54 -4.38
CA GLY A 70 2.25 8.49 -5.83
C GLY A 70 3.45 7.74 -6.43
N ILE A 71 4.36 7.19 -5.59
CA ILE A 71 5.63 6.61 -6.06
C ILE A 71 5.42 5.22 -6.66
N ILE A 72 4.74 4.33 -5.93
CA ILE A 72 4.50 2.93 -6.34
C ILE A 72 3.15 2.80 -7.07
N ALA A 73 2.12 3.53 -6.64
CA ALA A 73 0.85 3.62 -7.34
C ALA A 73 0.57 5.09 -7.69
N LYS A 74 -0.30 5.35 -8.69
CA LYS A 74 -0.79 6.71 -8.93
C LYS A 74 -1.40 7.25 -7.65
N GLU A 75 -1.10 8.51 -7.32
CA GLU A 75 -1.62 9.15 -6.10
C GLU A 75 -3.15 9.09 -6.08
N ASP A 76 -3.68 8.62 -4.95
CA ASP A 76 -5.12 8.50 -4.69
C ASP A 76 -5.34 8.62 -3.19
N LEU A 77 -5.62 9.84 -2.72
CA LEU A 77 -5.76 10.13 -1.30
C LEU A 77 -6.98 9.44 -0.66
N VAL A 78 -8.02 9.14 -1.46
CA VAL A 78 -9.21 8.42 -0.98
C VAL A 78 -8.86 6.95 -0.74
N LYS A 79 -8.14 6.30 -1.67
CA LYS A 79 -7.62 4.94 -1.43
C LYS A 79 -6.63 4.90 -0.29
N ALA A 80 -5.71 5.87 -0.22
CA ALA A 80 -4.75 5.96 0.87
C ALA A 80 -5.46 5.99 2.23
N TYR A 81 -6.46 6.86 2.37
CA TYR A 81 -7.29 6.96 3.57
C TYR A 81 -8.01 5.64 3.85
N SER A 82 -8.58 4.98 2.84
CA SER A 82 -9.29 3.71 3.01
C SER A 82 -8.41 2.63 3.66
N TYR A 83 -7.18 2.47 3.19
CA TYR A 83 -6.21 1.51 3.76
C TYR A 83 -5.76 1.91 5.17
N PHE A 84 -5.50 3.19 5.43
CA PHE A 84 -5.15 3.67 6.77
C PHE A 84 -6.31 3.52 7.76
N TYR A 85 -7.55 3.68 7.30
CA TYR A 85 -8.74 3.49 8.11
C TYR A 85 -8.87 2.02 8.50
N ALA A 86 -8.73 1.09 7.55
CA ALA A 86 -8.75 -0.34 7.82
C ALA A 86 -7.68 -0.76 8.84
N ALA A 87 -6.44 -0.28 8.69
CA ALA A 87 -5.38 -0.54 9.67
C ALA A 87 -5.66 0.09 11.04
N GLY A 88 -6.29 1.28 11.06
CA GLY A 88 -6.70 1.96 12.29
C GLY A 88 -7.82 1.25 13.04
N MET A 89 -8.65 0.46 12.36
CA MET A 89 -9.67 -0.38 13.00
C MET A 89 -9.04 -1.53 13.80
N VAL A 90 -7.85 -2.01 13.42
CA VAL A 90 -7.08 -2.96 14.23
C VAL A 90 -6.44 -2.24 15.42
N ASN A 91 -5.75 -1.13 15.17
CA ASN A 91 -5.19 -0.28 16.23
C ASN A 91 -5.07 1.18 15.75
N PRO A 92 -5.81 2.13 16.34
CA PRO A 92 -5.81 3.53 15.92
C PRO A 92 -4.44 4.22 16.02
N ASN A 93 -3.53 3.73 16.87
CA ASN A 93 -2.22 4.34 17.07
C ASN A 93 -1.33 4.20 15.82
N PHE A 94 -1.55 3.19 14.98
CA PHE A 94 -0.76 2.99 13.77
C PHE A 94 -0.98 4.09 12.73
N THR A 95 -2.20 4.62 12.64
CA THR A 95 -2.62 5.45 11.51
C THR A 95 -2.98 6.88 11.85
N ARG A 96 -3.02 7.26 13.14
CA ARG A 96 -3.36 8.61 13.61
C ARG A 96 -2.69 9.74 12.81
N ASN A 97 -1.38 9.64 12.62
CA ASN A 97 -0.60 10.67 11.91
C ASN A 97 -0.83 10.67 10.38
N TYR A 98 -1.21 9.54 9.79
CA TYR A 98 -1.50 9.47 8.36
C TYR A 98 -2.90 10.03 8.07
N ILE A 99 -3.90 9.60 8.82
CA ILE A 99 -5.29 10.05 8.68
C ILE A 99 -5.39 11.56 8.89
N GLY A 100 -4.86 12.09 10.00
CA GLY A 100 -4.96 13.54 10.28
C GLY A 100 -4.28 14.43 9.22
N ARG A 101 -3.29 13.92 8.47
CA ARG A 101 -2.71 14.64 7.32
C ARG A 101 -3.63 14.63 6.09
N LEU A 102 -4.36 13.54 5.87
CA LEU A 102 -5.28 13.40 4.74
C LEU A 102 -6.60 14.15 4.96
N GLU A 103 -7.09 14.22 6.20
CA GLU A 103 -8.34 14.93 6.53
C GLU A 103 -8.27 16.43 6.21
N ARG A 104 -7.07 17.02 6.22
CA ARG A 104 -6.87 18.42 5.80
C ARG A 104 -6.93 18.63 4.30
N LYS A 105 -6.87 17.56 3.50
CA LYS A 105 -6.85 17.59 2.03
C LYS A 105 -8.13 17.07 1.39
N LEU A 106 -8.86 16.19 2.08
CA LEU A 106 -10.05 15.52 1.55
C LEU A 106 -11.33 16.27 1.92
N THR A 107 -12.32 16.22 1.03
CA THR A 107 -13.68 16.69 1.34
C THR A 107 -14.38 15.70 2.28
N ARG A 108 -15.46 16.16 2.92
CA ARG A 108 -16.31 15.29 3.75
C ARG A 108 -16.82 14.08 2.98
N GLU A 109 -17.29 14.27 1.76
CA GLU A 109 -17.76 13.18 0.90
C GLU A 109 -16.67 12.15 0.60
N GLN A 110 -15.46 12.63 0.25
CA GLN A 110 -14.32 11.76 0.00
C GLN A 110 -13.90 10.97 1.25
N MET A 111 -13.95 11.60 2.43
CA MET A 111 -13.66 10.91 3.69
C MET A 111 -14.71 9.85 4.00
N GLU A 112 -15.99 10.13 3.83
CA GLU A 112 -17.04 9.14 4.06
C GLU A 112 -16.92 7.96 3.09
N GLN A 113 -16.66 8.22 1.81
CA GLN A 113 -16.38 7.18 0.83
C GLN A 113 -15.15 6.33 1.23
N ALA A 114 -14.08 6.98 1.69
CA ALA A 114 -12.88 6.30 2.13
C ALA A 114 -13.11 5.42 3.37
N LYS A 115 -13.87 5.91 4.36
CA LYS A 115 -14.24 5.13 5.55
C LYS A 115 -15.06 3.90 5.18
N GLN A 116 -16.07 4.05 4.32
CA GLN A 116 -16.88 2.93 3.85
C GLN A 116 -16.02 1.85 3.17
N ARG A 117 -15.10 2.25 2.29
CA ARG A 117 -14.13 1.34 1.68
C ARG A 117 -13.18 0.72 2.71
N GLY A 118 -12.72 1.51 3.68
CA GLY A 118 -11.86 1.03 4.76
C GLY A 118 -12.52 -0.07 5.60
N VAL A 119 -13.82 0.08 5.90
CA VAL A 119 -14.60 -0.98 6.58
C VAL A 119 -14.67 -2.25 5.71
N GLN A 120 -14.88 -2.12 4.40
CA GLN A 120 -14.89 -3.27 3.49
C GLN A 120 -13.54 -4.00 3.47
N ILE A 121 -12.44 -3.24 3.39
CA ILE A 121 -11.07 -3.78 3.43
C ILE A 121 -10.84 -4.50 4.76
N PHE A 122 -11.15 -3.87 5.89
CA PHE A 122 -11.00 -4.46 7.22
C PHE A 122 -11.76 -5.78 7.36
N ASN A 123 -13.03 -5.81 6.93
CA ASN A 123 -13.86 -7.00 6.97
C ASN A 123 -13.32 -8.15 6.08
N GLY A 124 -12.61 -7.80 5.00
CA GLY A 124 -12.03 -8.78 4.07
C GLY A 124 -10.67 -9.34 4.50
N CYS A 125 -9.98 -8.71 5.46
CA CYS A 125 -8.62 -9.10 5.85
C CYS A 125 -8.40 -9.41 7.33
N CYS A 126 -9.07 -8.68 8.22
CA CYS A 126 -8.54 -8.39 9.54
C CYS A 126 -9.60 -8.51 10.65
N LYS A 127 -10.74 -9.11 10.32
CA LYS A 127 -11.88 -9.34 11.21
C LYS A 127 -11.72 -10.62 12.02
#